data_AF-A0A662YLA8-F1
#
_entry.id   AF-A0A662YLA8-F1
#
_cell.length_a   1.000
_cell.length_b   1.000
_cell.length_c   1.000
_cell.angle_alpha   90.00
_cell.angle_beta   90.00
_cell.angle_gamma   90.00
#
_symmetry.space_group_name_H-M   'P 1'
#
loop_
_entity.id
_entity.type
_entity.pdbx_description
1 polymer ?
#
loop_
_entity_poly.entity_id
_entity_poly.type
_entity_poly.pdbx_seq_one_letter_code
_entity_poly.pdbx_strand_id
1 'polypeptide(L)'
;MFTASLHILLLSSILTTQETAAMVAGNVSGSVDPNGFCYCTVSYPDLTFPVDRVEQLEMLSVSLSTTVERELIKIQEFASKLSIHENRMQNLTFRVETMENDVVSYSELDFELLKLEIRQMESLTNKMKATVADSNGIIEQLSTELKNMTLAITKLEKFDKNNVLAIRREVVALKKRLERCQEIRNQTNPTQPPIVYGSCNHGLVSNISEPFVVQLNWRGFPYKAGAWGRDPAPVPPKKDLYWQAPLGDGRFMDYYRQYGSFDDLLLYKNPKDYQLGSGHLAQGSGMVMYKNNLYYNLRDSRNIRKVDIDTNGIVLTKELPGAAFNNRFSYSGTPWQDIDLAVDESGLWAIYATEESTGNIVISKLNETTLSVEKTWVTGQYKPAASNAFIVCGVLYATKTITTRQEEIFYMYDTKTNQDTKISIPFKKVMEYLHGINYNPPDHKLYVYNDGYLITYDLSFYPKNTNS
;
A
#
# COMPACT_ATOMS: atom_id res chain seq x y z
N MET A 1 26.69 15.05 16.97
CA MET A 1 26.31 15.17 15.55
C MET A 1 26.66 13.94 14.70
N PHE A 2 26.99 12.78 15.30
CA PHE A 2 27.20 11.50 14.58
C PHE A 2 26.25 10.37 15.02
N THR A 3 25.34 10.60 15.97
CA THR A 3 24.44 9.59 16.53
C THR A 3 23.04 9.58 15.88
N ALA A 4 22.66 10.62 15.14
CA ALA A 4 21.36 10.68 14.44
C ALA A 4 21.38 10.07 13.03
N SER A 5 22.56 9.79 12.46
CA SER A 5 22.68 9.31 11.08
C SER A 5 22.67 7.78 10.93
N LEU A 6 22.84 7.01 12.01
CA LEU A 6 22.90 5.54 11.93
C LEU A 6 21.52 4.87 12.12
N HIS A 7 20.63 5.47 12.92
CA HIS A 7 19.25 4.97 13.07
C HIS A 7 18.40 5.16 11.80
N ILE A 8 18.73 6.12 10.95
CA ILE A 8 18.00 6.38 9.69
C ILE A 8 18.50 5.46 8.55
N LEU A 9 19.71 4.91 8.64
CA LEU A 9 20.29 4.05 7.60
C LEU A 9 20.00 2.55 7.78
N LEU A 10 19.69 2.07 8.99
CA LEU A 10 19.37 0.66 9.25
C LEU A 10 17.86 0.33 9.15
N LEU A 11 16.99 1.30 9.45
CA LEU A 11 15.53 1.15 9.29
C LEU A 11 15.06 1.35 7.83
N SER A 12 15.90 1.92 6.96
CA SER A 12 15.59 2.16 5.55
C SER A 12 15.92 0.99 4.61
N SER A 13 16.57 -0.08 5.10
CA SER A 13 16.96 -1.23 4.28
C SER A 13 16.26 -2.55 4.64
N ILE A 14 15.30 -2.56 5.57
CA ILE A 14 14.68 -3.80 6.10
C ILE A 14 13.17 -3.93 5.82
N LEU A 15 12.45 -2.88 5.44
CA LEU A 15 10.98 -2.93 5.27
C LEU A 15 10.49 -3.17 3.84
N THR A 16 11.35 -3.64 2.94
CA THR A 16 10.97 -4.01 1.57
C THR A 16 11.30 -5.47 1.28
N THR A 17 10.46 -6.39 1.74
CA THR A 17 10.00 -7.56 0.98
C THR A 17 9.13 -8.42 1.90
N GLN A 18 7.81 -8.37 1.70
CA GLN A 18 6.94 -9.48 2.07
C GLN A 18 6.15 -9.90 0.84
N GLU A 19 6.87 -10.48 -0.11
CA GLU A 19 6.31 -11.49 -1.00
C GLU A 19 5.99 -12.71 -0.15
N THR A 20 4.72 -13.08 -0.03
CA THR A 20 4.39 -14.48 0.21
C THR A 20 4.28 -15.15 -1.15
N ALA A 21 5.28 -15.99 -1.40
CA ALA A 21 5.45 -16.79 -2.59
C ALA A 21 4.24 -17.68 -2.86
N ALA A 22 3.88 -17.77 -4.13
CA ALA A 22 3.10 -18.87 -4.65
C ALA A 22 3.81 -20.21 -4.34
N MET A 23 3.03 -21.18 -3.86
CA MET A 23 3.42 -22.56 -3.66
C MET A 23 4.17 -23.12 -4.88
N VAL A 24 5.45 -23.42 -4.70
CA VAL A 24 6.14 -24.41 -5.53
C VAL A 24 5.71 -25.77 -5.01
N ALA A 25 4.71 -26.38 -5.66
CA ALA A 25 4.36 -27.78 -5.42
C ALA A 25 5.47 -28.67 -6.03
N GLY A 26 6.47 -29.00 -5.21
CA GLY A 26 7.42 -30.08 -5.51
C GLY A 26 6.80 -31.44 -5.19
N ASN A 27 7.10 -32.48 -5.97
CA ASN A 27 6.75 -33.85 -5.64
C ASN A 27 7.37 -34.24 -4.30
N VAL A 28 6.55 -34.61 -3.31
CA VAL A 28 6.99 -35.04 -1.98
C VAL A 28 6.83 -36.56 -1.88
N SER A 29 7.92 -37.27 -1.60
CA SER A 29 7.90 -38.71 -1.30
C SER A 29 7.46 -38.93 0.15
N GLY A 30 6.31 -39.56 0.36
CA GLY A 30 5.78 -39.94 1.67
C GLY A 30 6.28 -41.31 2.14
N SER A 31 6.27 -41.53 3.45
CA SER A 31 6.56 -42.83 4.08
C SER A 31 5.40 -43.25 4.98
N VAL A 32 5.16 -44.56 5.06
CA VAL A 32 4.09 -45.15 5.86
C VAL A 32 4.70 -45.72 7.14
N ASP A 33 4.08 -45.44 8.28
CA ASP A 33 4.49 -45.99 9.56
C ASP A 33 4.02 -47.44 9.76
N PRO A 34 4.51 -48.14 10.79
CA PRO A 34 4.11 -49.52 11.06
C PRO A 34 2.61 -49.69 11.37
N ASN A 35 1.88 -48.61 11.65
CA ASN A 35 0.45 -48.59 11.95
C ASN A 35 -0.40 -48.22 10.72
N GLY A 36 0.21 -48.01 9.55
CA GLY A 36 -0.48 -47.71 8.29
C GLY A 36 -0.78 -46.23 8.05
N PHE A 37 -0.27 -45.31 8.89
CA PHE A 37 -0.43 -43.88 8.67
C PHE A 37 0.66 -43.34 7.74
N CYS A 38 0.23 -42.68 6.67
CA CYS A 38 1.11 -42.07 5.68
C CYS A 38 1.41 -40.62 6.10
N TYR A 39 2.67 -40.28 6.29
CA TYR A 39 3.08 -38.90 6.54
C TYR A 39 4.04 -38.38 5.46
N CYS A 40 3.75 -37.16 5.03
CA CYS A 40 4.57 -36.38 4.12
C CYS A 40 5.16 -35.21 4.90
N THR A 41 6.48 -35.13 4.98
CA THR A 41 7.18 -33.99 5.56
C THR A 41 7.36 -32.94 4.47
N VAL A 42 6.55 -31.88 4.51
CA VAL A 42 6.72 -30.70 3.65
C VAL A 42 7.48 -29.65 4.45
N SER A 43 8.76 -29.44 4.11
CA SER A 43 9.54 -28.34 4.67
C SER A 43 9.37 -27.10 3.78
N TYR A 44 8.60 -26.13 4.26
CA TYR A 44 8.54 -24.80 3.65
C TYR A 44 9.76 -24.00 4.11
N PRO A 45 10.56 -23.40 3.21
CA PRO A 45 11.49 -22.35 3.60
C PRO A 45 10.64 -21.14 4.01
N ASP A 46 10.80 -20.73 5.26
CA ASP A 46 10.13 -19.57 5.84
C ASP A 46 10.60 -18.31 5.09
N LEU A 47 9.76 -17.79 4.19
CA LEU A 47 10.05 -16.63 3.34
C LEU A 47 9.60 -15.30 3.95
N THR A 48 9.00 -15.33 5.13
CA THR A 48 8.66 -14.11 5.85
C THR A 48 9.89 -13.58 6.57
N PHE A 49 10.28 -12.35 6.23
CA PHE A 49 11.35 -11.64 6.91
C PHE A 49 11.13 -11.70 8.43
N PRO A 50 12.12 -12.12 9.25
CA PRO A 50 11.89 -12.40 10.65
C PRO A 50 11.85 -11.10 11.47
N VAL A 51 10.72 -10.39 11.39
CA VAL A 51 10.45 -9.12 12.07
C VAL A 51 10.73 -9.23 13.57
N ASP A 52 10.28 -10.31 14.21
CA ASP A 52 10.50 -10.58 15.63
C ASP A 52 11.98 -10.61 16.02
N ARG A 53 12.87 -11.06 15.11
CA ARG A 53 14.32 -11.09 15.35
C ARG A 53 14.96 -9.72 15.22
N VAL A 54 14.42 -8.86 14.36
CA VAL A 54 14.89 -7.46 14.22
C VAL A 54 14.44 -6.62 15.41
N GLU A 55 13.20 -6.79 15.85
CA GLU A 55 12.69 -6.12 17.05
C GLU A 55 13.48 -6.52 18.30
N GLN A 56 13.83 -7.81 18.44
CA GLN A 56 14.73 -8.28 19.51
C GLN A 56 16.14 -7.69 19.40
N LEU A 57 16.69 -7.56 18.18
CA LEU A 57 17.99 -6.92 17.94
C LEU A 57 17.97 -5.43 18.29
N GLU A 58 16.87 -4.73 17.99
CA GLU A 58 16.68 -3.33 18.33
C GLU A 58 16.62 -3.13 19.85
N MET A 59 15.84 -3.94 20.56
CA MET A 59 15.77 -3.92 22.02
C MET A 59 17.15 -4.18 22.67
N LEU A 60 17.89 -5.17 22.17
CA LEU A 60 19.24 -5.48 22.64
C LEU A 60 20.22 -4.33 22.34
N SER A 61 20.13 -3.70 21.16
CA SER A 61 20.98 -2.57 20.78
C SER A 61 20.79 -1.36 21.70
N VAL A 62 19.54 -1.06 22.07
CA VAL A 62 19.22 0.06 22.98
C VAL A 62 19.76 -0.22 24.40
N SER A 63 19.61 -1.46 24.88
CA SER A 63 20.16 -1.90 26.18
C SER A 63 21.70 -1.82 26.24
N LEU A 64 22.35 -2.24 25.15
CA LEU A 64 23.81 -2.19 25.04
C LEU A 64 24.32 -0.74 25.01
N SER A 65 23.68 0.12 24.22
CA SER A 65 24.04 1.54 24.12
C SER A 65 23.96 2.26 25.46
N THR A 66 22.88 2.02 26.22
CA THR A 66 22.71 2.61 27.56
C THR A 66 23.72 2.09 28.57
N THR A 67 24.16 0.84 28.44
CA THR A 67 25.21 0.26 29.29
C THR A 67 26.58 0.86 28.97
N VAL A 68 26.91 1.01 27.68
CA VAL A 68 28.18 1.63 27.24
C VAL A 68 28.27 3.11 27.64
N GLU A 69 27.19 3.88 27.48
CA GLU A 69 27.16 5.29 27.90
C GLU A 69 27.39 5.44 29.41
N ARG A 70 26.79 4.55 30.22
CA ARG A 70 26.97 4.55 31.68
C ARG A 70 28.43 4.28 32.07
N GLU A 71 29.11 3.35 31.39
CA GLU A 71 30.52 3.05 31.65
C GLU A 71 31.46 4.15 31.15
N LEU A 72 31.15 4.82 30.03
CA LEU A 72 31.92 5.96 29.54
C LEU A 72 31.93 7.13 30.54
N ILE A 73 30.79 7.40 31.19
CA ILE A 73 30.69 8.43 32.24
C ILE A 73 31.61 8.09 33.42
N LYS A 74 31.61 6.82 33.86
CA LYS A 74 32.52 6.35 34.93
C LYS A 74 33.99 6.51 34.53
N ILE A 75 34.36 6.15 33.30
CA ILE A 75 35.73 6.28 32.78
C ILE A 75 36.17 7.74 32.73
N GLN A 76 35.31 8.67 32.32
CA GLN A 76 35.61 10.11 32.35
C GLN A 76 35.82 10.65 33.76
N GLU A 77 35.00 10.23 34.72
CA GLU A 77 35.22 10.55 36.14
C GLU A 77 36.56 9.97 36.65
N PHE A 78 36.94 8.76 36.21
CA PHE A 78 38.24 8.18 36.57
C PHE A 78 39.42 8.93 35.97
N ALA A 79 39.36 9.28 34.68
CA ALA A 79 40.41 10.02 34.00
C ALA A 79 40.65 11.40 34.65
N SER A 80 39.59 12.11 35.03
CA SER A 80 39.71 13.39 35.73
C SER A 80 40.36 13.26 37.11
N LYS A 81 39.99 12.23 37.89
CA LYS A 81 40.63 11.94 39.19
C LYS A 81 42.10 11.55 39.01
N LEU A 82 42.42 10.73 38.00
CA LEU A 82 43.79 10.29 37.72
C LEU A 82 44.71 11.47 37.38
N SER A 83 44.23 12.43 36.58
CA SER A 83 44.98 13.65 36.25
C SER A 83 45.29 14.52 37.48
N ILE A 84 44.33 14.64 38.42
CA ILE A 84 44.55 15.35 39.69
C ILE A 84 45.64 14.65 40.52
N HIS A 85 45.64 13.31 40.52
CA HIS A 85 46.61 12.52 41.28
C HIS A 85 47.99 12.48 40.64
N GLU A 86 48.08 12.48 39.31
CA GLU A 86 49.34 12.60 38.58
C GLU A 86 50.04 13.92 38.90
N ASN A 87 49.30 15.04 38.90
CA ASN A 87 49.83 16.33 39.33
C ASN A 87 50.30 16.33 40.79
N ARG A 88 49.59 15.63 41.69
CA ARG A 88 50.02 15.47 43.08
C ARG A 88 51.29 14.63 43.19
N MET A 89 51.42 13.57 42.40
CA MET A 89 52.64 12.76 42.34
C MET A 89 53.83 13.58 41.86
N GLN A 90 53.70 14.32 40.75
CA GLN A 90 54.78 15.15 40.24
C GLN A 90 55.22 16.22 41.24
N ASN A 91 54.28 16.83 41.96
CA ASN A 91 54.60 17.78 43.03
C ASN A 91 55.29 17.10 44.23
N LEU A 92 54.86 15.88 44.60
CA LEU A 92 55.52 15.10 45.65
C LEU A 92 56.95 14.70 45.23
N THR A 93 57.14 14.25 43.99
CA THR A 93 58.44 13.91 43.41
C THR A 93 59.36 15.12 43.39
N PHE A 94 58.87 16.28 42.94
CA PHE A 94 59.63 17.54 42.96
C PHE A 94 60.03 17.94 44.39
N ARG A 95 59.13 17.79 45.37
CA ARG A 95 59.43 18.07 46.79
C ARG A 95 60.49 17.11 47.34
N VAL A 96 60.42 15.83 47.00
CA VAL A 96 61.41 14.82 47.41
C VAL A 96 62.77 15.08 46.73
N GLU A 97 62.79 15.37 45.43
CA GLU A 97 64.02 15.71 44.71
C GLU A 97 64.66 17.01 45.21
N THR A 98 63.86 18.00 45.61
CA THR A 98 64.36 19.23 46.26
C THR A 98 64.93 18.89 47.63
N MET A 99 64.26 18.01 48.40
CA MET A 99 64.76 17.53 49.70
C MET A 99 66.08 16.76 49.60
N GLU A 100 66.33 16.06 48.50
CA GLU A 100 67.58 15.33 48.25
C GLU A 100 68.75 16.25 47.85
N ASN A 101 68.47 17.43 47.28
CA ASN A 101 69.49 18.29 46.66
C ASN A 101 69.79 19.61 47.41
N ASP A 102 68.92 20.07 48.32
CA ASP A 102 69.12 21.31 49.09
C ASP A 102 69.81 21.09 50.46
N VAL A 103 70.52 22.11 50.95
CA VAL A 103 71.28 22.11 52.23
C VAL A 103 70.41 22.45 53.46
N VAL A 104 69.09 22.56 53.28
CA VAL A 104 68.16 22.94 54.37
C VAL A 104 67.82 21.73 55.23
N SER A 105 67.93 21.87 56.56
CA SER A 105 67.60 20.80 57.50
C SER A 105 66.09 20.60 57.65
N TYR A 106 65.54 19.57 57.01
CA TYR A 106 64.15 19.14 57.17
C TYR A 106 63.92 18.50 58.55
N SER A 107 62.72 18.67 59.11
CA SER A 107 62.36 18.15 60.44
C SER A 107 61.75 16.75 60.38
N GLU A 108 61.81 16.00 61.47
CA GLU A 108 61.19 14.67 61.60
C GLU A 108 59.67 14.71 61.33
N LEU A 109 59.02 15.84 61.61
CA LEU A 109 57.60 16.08 61.33
C LEU A 109 57.30 16.17 59.82
N ASP A 110 58.22 16.73 59.04
CA ASP A 110 58.09 16.83 57.57
C ASP A 110 58.12 15.44 56.92
N PHE A 111 58.95 14.54 57.44
CA PHE A 111 59.01 13.14 57.00
C PHE A 111 57.76 12.34 57.41
N GLU A 112 57.19 12.56 58.60
CA GLU A 112 55.95 11.89 59.01
C GLU A 112 54.73 12.37 58.21
N LEU A 113 54.65 13.65 57.85
CA LEU A 113 53.65 14.18 56.92
C LEU A 113 53.75 13.52 55.54
N LEU A 114 54.96 13.37 55.01
CA LEU A 114 55.20 12.71 53.72
C LEU A 114 54.76 11.23 53.75
N LYS A 115 55.07 10.51 54.83
CA LYS A 115 54.63 9.10 55.01
C LYS A 115 53.12 8.96 55.05
N LEU A 116 52.41 9.90 55.68
CA LEU A 116 50.95 9.91 55.72
C LEU A 116 50.34 10.17 54.33
N GLU A 117 50.91 11.10 53.56
CA GLU A 117 50.48 11.38 52.17
C GLU A 117 50.68 10.14 51.27
N ILE A 118 51.81 9.45 51.40
CA ILE A 118 52.11 8.21 50.65
C ILE A 118 51.13 7.09 51.00
N ARG A 119 50.85 6.86 52.30
CA ARG A 119 49.88 5.83 52.74
C ARG A 119 48.45 6.11 52.25
N GLN A 120 48.04 7.37 52.22
CA GLN A 120 46.75 7.75 51.65
C GLN A 120 46.69 7.47 50.14
N MET A 121 47.79 7.71 49.41
CA MET A 121 47.90 7.36 48.00
C MET A 121 47.83 5.84 47.76
N GLU A 122 48.55 5.02 48.53
CA GLU A 122 48.51 3.56 48.42
C GLU A 122 47.10 2.99 48.65
N SER A 123 46.39 3.50 49.67
CA SER A 123 45.00 3.13 49.95
C SER A 123 44.07 3.44 48.77
N LEU A 124 44.30 4.57 48.10
CA LEU A 124 43.52 4.99 46.95
C LEU A 124 43.87 4.18 45.68
N THR A 125 45.14 3.84 45.46
CA THR A 125 45.59 2.95 44.39
C THR A 125 44.98 1.56 44.53
N ASN A 126 44.87 1.05 45.75
CA ASN A 126 44.22 -0.23 46.03
C ASN A 126 42.70 -0.19 45.76
N LYS A 127 42.03 0.92 46.10
CA LYS A 127 40.62 1.14 45.71
C LYS A 127 40.46 1.21 44.19
N MET A 128 41.35 1.90 43.48
CA MET A 128 41.36 1.95 42.01
C MET A 128 41.53 0.56 41.38
N LYS A 129 42.44 -0.26 41.91
CA LYS A 129 42.69 -1.62 41.41
C LYS A 129 41.44 -2.52 41.53
N ALA A 130 40.68 -2.37 42.62
CA ALA A 130 39.44 -3.13 42.82
C ALA A 130 38.34 -2.73 41.82
N THR A 131 38.22 -1.44 41.47
CA THR A 131 37.21 -0.96 40.51
C THR A 131 37.56 -1.31 39.06
N VAL A 132 38.83 -1.30 38.69
CA VAL A 132 39.30 -1.73 37.35
C VAL A 132 39.06 -3.23 37.11
N ALA A 133 39.17 -4.05 38.16
CA ALA A 133 38.87 -5.48 38.07
C ALA A 133 37.37 -5.74 37.78
N ASP A 134 36.47 -4.92 38.34
CA ASP A 134 35.01 -5.03 38.14
C ASP A 134 34.61 -4.57 36.72
N SER A 135 35.24 -3.51 36.20
CA SER A 135 35.05 -3.05 34.81
C SER A 135 35.51 -4.07 33.76
N ASN A 136 36.55 -4.87 34.05
CA ASN A 136 37.01 -5.92 33.11
C ASN A 136 35.94 -7.00 32.87
N GLY A 137 35.18 -7.39 33.90
CA GLY A 137 34.10 -8.38 33.76
C GLY A 137 32.95 -7.86 32.87
N ILE A 138 32.61 -6.57 33.00
CA ILE A 138 31.59 -5.91 32.18
C ILE A 138 32.06 -5.76 30.72
N ILE A 139 33.34 -5.48 30.50
CA ILE A 139 33.93 -5.39 29.15
C ILE A 139 33.92 -6.75 28.45
N GLU A 140 34.21 -7.84 29.15
CA GLU A 140 34.09 -9.20 28.58
C GLU A 140 32.64 -9.57 28.24
N GLN A 141 31.68 -9.18 29.09
CA GLN A 141 30.26 -9.37 28.81
C GLN A 141 29.81 -8.56 27.57
N LEU A 142 30.18 -7.28 27.49
CA LEU A 142 29.90 -6.40 26.34
C LEU A 142 30.50 -6.96 25.04
N SER A 143 31.74 -7.47 25.10
CA SER A 143 32.41 -8.11 23.96
C SER A 143 31.65 -9.35 23.46
N THR A 144 31.13 -10.14 24.39
CA THR A 144 30.34 -11.34 24.09
C THR A 144 28.98 -10.98 23.47
N GLU A 145 28.28 -9.98 24.01
CA GLU A 145 27.02 -9.48 23.45
C GLU A 145 27.20 -8.89 22.04
N LEU A 146 28.28 -8.11 21.81
CA LEU A 146 28.63 -7.59 20.48
C LEU A 146 28.90 -8.70 19.45
N LYS A 147 29.61 -9.75 19.84
CA LYS A 147 29.88 -10.91 18.97
C LYS A 147 28.59 -11.63 18.57
N ASN A 148 27.64 -11.76 19.52
CA ASN A 148 26.34 -12.36 19.26
C ASN A 148 25.48 -11.50 18.31
N MET A 149 25.49 -10.18 18.46
CA MET A 149 24.84 -9.25 17.53
C MET A 149 25.42 -9.33 16.12
N THR A 150 26.76 -9.36 16.01
CA THR A 150 27.44 -9.44 14.71
C THR A 150 27.05 -10.74 13.97
N LEU A 151 26.97 -11.86 14.70
CA LEU A 151 26.50 -13.13 14.14
C LEU A 151 25.03 -13.09 13.68
N ALA A 152 24.17 -12.41 14.43
CA ALA A 152 22.75 -12.26 14.07
C ALA A 152 22.57 -11.37 12.83
N ILE A 153 23.28 -10.24 12.75
CA ILE A 153 23.31 -9.34 11.59
C ILE A 153 23.83 -10.09 10.35
N THR A 154 24.94 -10.83 10.47
CA THR A 154 25.51 -11.61 9.35
C THR A 154 24.52 -12.66 8.82
N LYS A 155 23.71 -13.27 9.72
CA LYS A 155 22.65 -14.20 9.32
C LYS A 155 21.51 -13.48 8.60
N LEU A 156 21.10 -12.30 9.05
CA LEU A 156 20.06 -11.48 8.41
C LEU A 156 20.51 -10.93 7.04
N GLU A 157 21.76 -10.49 6.90
CA GLU A 157 22.33 -10.06 5.61
C GLU A 157 22.33 -11.18 4.55
N LYS A 158 22.41 -12.44 4.97
CA LYS A 158 22.34 -13.60 4.08
C LYS A 158 20.92 -13.83 3.54
N PHE A 159 19.88 -13.47 4.30
CA PHE A 159 18.50 -13.47 3.82
C PHE A 159 18.28 -12.32 2.82
N ASP A 160 18.80 -11.13 3.10
CA ASP A 160 18.71 -9.95 2.21
C ASP A 160 19.44 -10.16 0.87
N LYS A 161 20.68 -10.68 0.86
CA LYS A 161 21.42 -10.96 -0.39
C LYS A 161 20.71 -11.91 -1.35
N ASN A 162 19.98 -12.90 -0.85
CA ASN A 162 19.29 -13.87 -1.72
C ASN A 162 18.03 -13.27 -2.37
N ASN A 163 17.26 -12.45 -1.65
CA ASN A 163 16.09 -11.76 -2.19
C ASN A 163 16.48 -10.59 -3.12
N VAL A 164 17.50 -9.79 -2.76
CA VAL A 164 18.02 -8.72 -3.62
C VAL A 164 18.60 -9.28 -4.91
N LEU A 165 19.26 -10.45 -4.89
CA LEU A 165 19.74 -11.11 -6.11
C LEU A 165 18.58 -11.68 -6.95
N ALA A 166 17.51 -12.18 -6.33
CA ALA A 166 16.30 -12.61 -7.04
C ALA A 166 15.61 -11.42 -7.73
N ILE A 167 15.37 -10.32 -7.00
CA ILE A 167 14.81 -9.08 -7.54
C ILE A 167 15.72 -8.51 -8.64
N ARG A 168 17.05 -8.48 -8.45
CA ARG A 168 17.97 -8.01 -9.51
C ARG A 168 17.91 -8.88 -10.76
N ARG A 169 17.79 -10.21 -10.62
CA ARG A 169 17.61 -11.12 -11.77
C ARG A 169 16.28 -10.86 -12.47
N GLU A 170 15.23 -10.59 -11.72
CA GLU A 170 13.91 -10.26 -12.26
C GLU A 170 13.88 -8.89 -12.95
N VAL A 171 14.51 -7.87 -12.37
CA VAL A 171 14.71 -6.55 -13.00
C VAL A 171 15.52 -6.68 -14.30
N VAL A 172 16.55 -7.52 -14.32
CA VAL A 172 17.32 -7.81 -15.55
C VAL A 172 16.45 -8.54 -16.58
N ALA A 173 15.63 -9.51 -16.16
CA ALA A 173 14.70 -10.20 -17.04
C ALA A 173 13.62 -9.25 -17.62
N LEU A 174 13.08 -8.36 -16.79
CA LEU A 174 12.13 -7.32 -17.18
C LEU A 174 12.75 -6.31 -18.15
N LYS A 175 13.99 -5.86 -17.91
CA LYS A 175 14.73 -5.00 -18.84
C LYS A 175 14.93 -5.66 -20.20
N LYS A 176 15.34 -6.93 -20.22
CA LYS A 176 15.51 -7.69 -21.46
C LYS A 176 14.18 -7.88 -22.20
N ARG A 177 13.08 -8.05 -21.47
CA ARG A 177 11.73 -8.15 -22.05
C ARG A 177 11.28 -6.80 -22.62
N LEU A 178 11.59 -5.69 -21.93
CA LEU A 178 11.34 -4.33 -22.41
C LEU A 178 12.11 -4.03 -23.69
N GLU A 179 13.40 -4.35 -23.75
CA GLU A 179 14.24 -4.21 -24.96
C GLU A 179 13.65 -5.00 -26.13
N ARG A 180 13.25 -6.26 -25.89
CA ARG A 180 12.58 -7.07 -26.91
C ARG A 180 11.26 -6.47 -27.39
N CYS A 181 10.44 -5.91 -26.49
CA CYS A 181 9.22 -5.20 -26.87
C CYS A 181 9.52 -3.94 -27.69
N GLN A 182 10.58 -3.21 -27.36
CA GLN A 182 11.02 -2.02 -28.10
C GLN A 182 11.56 -2.40 -29.49
N GLU A 183 12.30 -3.50 -29.61
CA GLU A 183 12.76 -4.05 -30.88
C GLU A 183 11.60 -4.48 -31.77
N ILE A 184 10.61 -5.19 -31.22
CA ILE A 184 9.37 -5.55 -31.93
C ILE A 184 8.65 -4.29 -32.40
N ARG A 185 8.50 -3.29 -31.51
CA ARG A 185 7.88 -2.00 -31.85
C ARG A 185 8.60 -1.29 -33.01
N ASN A 186 9.93 -1.36 -33.05
CA ASN A 186 10.74 -0.73 -34.10
C ASN A 186 10.76 -1.53 -35.42
N GLN A 187 10.44 -2.83 -35.37
CA GLN A 187 10.32 -3.71 -36.54
C GLN A 187 8.91 -3.69 -37.15
N THR A 188 7.87 -3.40 -36.35
CA THR A 188 6.53 -3.09 -36.84
C THR A 188 6.46 -1.63 -37.24
N ASN A 189 6.49 -1.34 -38.54
CA ASN A 189 5.95 -0.05 -39.02
C ASN A 189 4.53 0.06 -38.45
N PRO A 190 4.18 1.10 -37.67
CA PRO A 190 2.83 1.24 -37.17
C PRO A 190 1.95 1.49 -38.38
N THR A 191 1.27 0.45 -38.86
CA THR A 191 0.22 0.57 -39.87
C THR A 191 -1.01 1.28 -39.32
N GLN A 192 -1.02 1.60 -38.01
CA GLN A 192 -2.13 2.23 -37.32
C GLN A 192 -1.65 3.38 -36.43
N PRO A 193 -2.41 4.49 -36.38
CA PRO A 193 -2.10 5.61 -35.49
C PRO A 193 -2.07 5.14 -34.03
N PRO A 194 -1.18 5.70 -33.20
CA PRO A 194 -1.11 5.37 -31.78
C PRO A 194 -2.47 5.65 -31.10
N ILE A 195 -2.90 4.73 -30.22
CA ILE A 195 -4.11 4.91 -29.41
C ILE A 195 -3.95 6.19 -28.60
N VAL A 196 -4.79 7.18 -28.88
CA VAL A 196 -4.85 8.43 -28.10
C VAL A 196 -5.76 8.16 -26.92
N TYR A 197 -5.16 8.06 -25.73
CA TYR A 197 -5.87 7.89 -24.47
C TYR A 197 -6.90 9.00 -24.24
N GLY A 198 -8.07 8.66 -23.70
CA GLY A 198 -9.17 9.59 -23.51
C GLY A 198 -9.91 9.98 -24.79
N SER A 199 -9.81 9.18 -25.85
CA SER A 199 -10.52 9.44 -27.11
C SER A 199 -11.13 8.18 -27.71
N CYS A 200 -12.26 8.33 -28.39
CA CYS A 200 -12.91 7.23 -29.13
C CYS A 200 -12.28 6.96 -30.50
N ASN A 201 -10.95 7.04 -30.60
CA ASN A 201 -10.17 6.71 -31.80
C ASN A 201 -9.68 5.27 -31.79
N HIS A 202 -10.48 4.39 -31.21
CA HIS A 202 -10.30 2.94 -31.19
C HIS A 202 -11.65 2.27 -31.51
N GLY A 203 -11.61 0.96 -31.77
CA GLY A 203 -12.77 0.10 -31.90
C GLY A 203 -13.29 -0.38 -30.55
N LEU A 204 -14.01 -1.49 -30.57
CA LEU A 204 -14.59 -2.11 -29.38
C LEU A 204 -13.51 -2.67 -28.43
N VAL A 205 -13.89 -2.90 -27.17
CA VAL A 205 -13.03 -3.62 -26.22
C VAL A 205 -12.73 -5.00 -26.79
N SER A 206 -11.45 -5.33 -26.87
CA SER A 206 -10.93 -6.58 -27.43
C SER A 206 -10.41 -7.53 -26.35
N ASN A 207 -9.82 -6.98 -25.28
CA ASN A 207 -9.24 -7.75 -24.20
C ASN A 207 -9.14 -6.93 -22.91
N ILE A 208 -9.03 -7.62 -21.79
CA ILE A 208 -8.78 -7.08 -20.45
C ILE A 208 -7.49 -7.71 -19.92
N SER A 209 -6.63 -6.93 -19.26
CA SER A 209 -5.40 -7.45 -18.65
C SER A 209 -5.65 -8.41 -17.48
N GLU A 210 -4.56 -8.98 -16.95
CA GLU A 210 -4.57 -9.57 -15.61
C GLU A 210 -4.87 -8.48 -14.55
N PRO A 211 -5.49 -8.86 -13.40
CA PRO A 211 -5.80 -7.92 -12.33
C PRO A 211 -4.53 -7.35 -11.69
N PHE A 212 -4.46 -6.04 -11.54
CA PHE A 212 -3.47 -5.38 -10.70
C PHE A 212 -4.09 -4.98 -9.36
N VAL A 213 -3.70 -5.65 -8.28
CA VAL A 213 -4.17 -5.32 -6.93
C VAL A 213 -3.42 -4.09 -6.43
N VAL A 214 -4.13 -2.98 -6.27
CA VAL A 214 -3.57 -1.73 -5.76
C VAL A 214 -3.39 -1.82 -4.25
N GLN A 215 -4.49 -2.04 -3.52
CA GLN A 215 -4.47 -2.19 -2.05
C GLN A 215 -5.82 -2.69 -1.51
N LEU A 216 -5.88 -2.96 -0.20
CA LEU A 216 -7.15 -3.14 0.51
C LEU A 216 -7.81 -1.78 0.76
N ASN A 217 -9.14 -1.72 0.85
CA ASN A 217 -9.82 -0.49 1.24
C ASN A 217 -9.41 -0.04 2.66
N TRP A 218 -9.45 1.28 2.92
CA TRP A 218 -8.94 1.86 4.18
C TRP A 218 -9.79 1.52 5.41
N ARG A 219 -11.03 1.07 5.24
CA ARG A 219 -11.90 0.64 6.33
C ARG A 219 -11.74 -0.85 6.67
N GLY A 220 -10.93 -1.57 5.90
CA GLY A 220 -10.55 -2.96 6.13
C GLY A 220 -11.53 -3.98 5.54
N PHE A 221 -11.22 -5.24 5.80
CA PHE A 221 -11.89 -6.41 5.20
C PHE A 221 -13.42 -6.52 5.42
N PRO A 222 -14.01 -6.01 6.52
CA PRO A 222 -15.47 -6.06 6.70
C PRO A 222 -16.24 -5.29 5.60
N TYR A 223 -15.61 -4.28 4.98
CA TYR A 223 -16.22 -3.45 3.94
C TYR A 223 -16.02 -4.07 2.56
N LYS A 224 -16.72 -5.19 2.33
CA LYS A 224 -16.61 -5.99 1.09
C LYS A 224 -17.15 -5.28 -0.15
N ALA A 225 -18.19 -4.46 0.00
CA ALA A 225 -18.77 -3.67 -1.08
C ALA A 225 -18.30 -2.21 -1.03
N GLY A 226 -18.30 -1.56 -2.18
CA GLY A 226 -17.73 -0.24 -2.34
C GLY A 226 -17.54 0.13 -3.80
N ALA A 227 -17.11 1.36 -4.00
CA ALA A 227 -16.59 1.82 -5.26
C ALA A 227 -15.28 2.57 -5.04
N TRP A 228 -14.48 2.66 -6.08
CA TRP A 228 -13.29 3.48 -6.08
C TRP A 228 -12.97 3.88 -7.52
N GLY A 229 -12.08 4.85 -7.68
CA GLY A 229 -11.72 5.32 -9.00
C GLY A 229 -10.80 6.52 -8.97
N ARG A 230 -10.63 7.08 -10.16
CA ARG A 230 -9.96 8.35 -10.41
C ARG A 230 -10.96 9.30 -11.08
N ASP A 231 -10.96 10.58 -10.69
CA ASP A 231 -11.72 11.59 -11.44
C ASP A 231 -11.08 11.72 -12.83
N PRO A 232 -11.82 11.47 -13.93
CA PRO A 232 -11.24 11.57 -15.27
C PRO A 232 -11.02 13.01 -15.74
N ALA A 233 -11.55 14.02 -15.04
CA ALA A 233 -11.39 15.42 -15.41
C ALA A 233 -11.28 16.33 -14.17
N PRO A 234 -10.26 16.17 -13.32
CA PRO A 234 -10.10 16.98 -12.11
C PRO A 234 -9.97 18.47 -12.46
N VAL A 235 -10.57 19.33 -11.64
CA VAL A 235 -10.55 20.79 -11.85
C VAL A 235 -9.25 21.39 -11.28
N PRO A 236 -8.56 22.30 -12.00
CA PRO A 236 -7.35 22.96 -11.51
C PRO A 236 -7.54 23.60 -10.13
N PRO A 237 -6.53 23.56 -9.24
CA PRO A 237 -5.13 23.19 -9.50
C PRO A 237 -4.84 21.68 -9.39
N LYS A 238 -5.84 20.82 -9.18
CA LYS A 238 -5.65 19.37 -9.08
C LYS A 238 -5.21 18.80 -10.42
N LYS A 239 -4.15 17.99 -10.40
CA LYS A 239 -3.68 17.23 -11.59
C LYS A 239 -4.28 15.83 -11.62
N ASP A 240 -4.37 15.21 -10.45
CA ASP A 240 -4.94 13.90 -10.22
C ASP A 240 -5.82 13.92 -8.99
N LEU A 241 -6.79 13.01 -8.96
CA LEU A 241 -7.63 12.77 -7.81
C LEU A 241 -8.11 11.33 -7.82
N TYR A 242 -7.71 10.57 -6.80
CA TYR A 242 -8.18 9.21 -6.56
C TYR A 242 -9.15 9.22 -5.39
N TRP A 243 -10.11 8.31 -5.42
CA TRP A 243 -11.13 8.23 -4.39
C TRP A 243 -11.54 6.80 -4.11
N GLN A 244 -12.03 6.56 -2.90
CA GLN A 244 -12.65 5.31 -2.51
C GLN A 244 -13.80 5.52 -1.53
N ALA A 245 -14.81 4.67 -1.68
CA ALA A 245 -16.09 4.74 -1.03
C ALA A 245 -16.54 3.34 -0.58
N PRO A 246 -15.98 2.80 0.53
CA PRO A 246 -16.43 1.52 1.08
C PRO A 246 -17.84 1.66 1.68
N LEU A 247 -18.72 0.68 1.46
CA LEU A 247 -20.10 0.69 1.95
C LEU A 247 -20.24 0.03 3.32
N GLY A 248 -20.88 0.72 4.26
CA GLY A 248 -21.36 0.13 5.51
C GLY A 248 -22.50 -0.88 5.24
N ASP A 249 -22.41 -2.05 5.88
CA ASP A 249 -23.32 -3.19 5.73
C ASP A 249 -23.55 -3.62 4.26
N GLY A 250 -22.60 -3.28 3.37
CA GLY A 250 -22.70 -3.54 1.94
C GLY A 250 -23.74 -2.71 1.19
N ARG A 251 -24.35 -1.70 1.81
CA ARG A 251 -25.48 -0.96 1.24
C ARG A 251 -25.25 0.55 1.15
N PHE A 252 -24.79 1.18 2.24
CA PHE A 252 -24.76 2.63 2.33
C PHE A 252 -23.34 3.18 2.38
N MET A 253 -23.09 4.24 1.62
CA MET A 253 -21.89 5.04 1.79
C MET A 253 -22.19 6.23 2.69
N ASP A 254 -21.53 6.26 3.84
CA ASP A 254 -21.55 7.35 4.81
C ASP A 254 -20.26 8.18 4.77
N TYR A 255 -19.16 7.63 4.28
CA TYR A 255 -17.89 8.34 4.07
C TYR A 255 -17.25 7.97 2.74
N TYR A 256 -16.51 8.93 2.18
CA TYR A 256 -15.56 8.69 1.10
C TYR A 256 -14.22 9.36 1.42
N ARG A 257 -13.16 8.79 0.87
CA ARG A 257 -11.78 9.28 1.03
C ARG A 257 -11.21 9.65 -0.32
N GLN A 258 -10.44 10.74 -0.34
CA GLN A 258 -9.71 11.21 -1.51
C GLN A 258 -8.20 11.22 -1.29
N TYR A 259 -7.46 11.11 -2.40
CA TYR A 259 -6.01 11.23 -2.47
C TYR A 259 -5.63 12.09 -3.67
N GLY A 260 -4.66 13.00 -3.49
CA GLY A 260 -4.21 13.92 -4.53
C GLY A 260 -3.26 13.33 -5.57
N SER A 261 -2.78 12.10 -5.34
CA SER A 261 -1.89 11.38 -6.25
C SER A 261 -2.06 9.87 -6.08
N PHE A 262 -1.56 9.09 -7.04
CA PHE A 262 -1.56 7.63 -6.93
C PHE A 262 -0.59 7.14 -5.84
N ASP A 263 0.54 7.83 -5.66
CA ASP A 263 1.50 7.50 -4.61
C ASP A 263 0.92 7.73 -3.20
N ASP A 264 0.17 8.82 -3.01
CA ASP A 264 -0.55 9.08 -1.77
C ASP A 264 -1.59 7.98 -1.49
N LEU A 265 -2.32 7.51 -2.52
CA LEU A 265 -3.25 6.38 -2.41
C LEU A 265 -2.52 5.12 -1.96
N LEU A 266 -1.46 4.72 -2.66
CA LEU A 266 -0.68 3.50 -2.40
C LEU A 266 -0.03 3.47 -1.02
N LEU A 267 0.43 4.63 -0.54
CA LEU A 267 1.13 4.76 0.74
C LEU A 267 0.21 5.18 1.89
N TYR A 268 -1.11 5.28 1.65
CA TYR A 268 -2.09 5.83 2.59
C TYR A 268 -1.71 7.21 3.16
N LYS A 269 -1.06 8.05 2.36
CA LYS A 269 -0.59 9.39 2.77
C LYS A 269 -1.58 10.48 2.40
N ASN A 270 -1.60 11.54 3.20
CA ASN A 270 -2.40 12.75 2.98
C ASN A 270 -3.87 12.52 2.60
N PRO A 271 -4.60 11.58 3.25
CA PRO A 271 -5.99 11.33 2.90
C PRO A 271 -6.87 12.52 3.28
N LYS A 272 -7.89 12.78 2.46
CA LYS A 272 -8.99 13.70 2.81
C LYS A 272 -10.28 12.92 2.97
N ASP A 273 -10.84 12.94 4.18
CA ASP A 273 -12.05 12.21 4.51
C ASP A 273 -13.26 13.14 4.54
N TYR A 274 -14.34 12.67 3.94
CA TYR A 274 -15.59 13.40 3.85
C TYR A 274 -16.73 12.52 4.31
N GLN A 275 -17.52 13.03 5.25
CA GLN A 275 -18.70 12.37 5.78
C GLN A 275 -19.96 12.93 5.13
N LEU A 276 -20.85 12.05 4.66
CA LEU A 276 -22.19 12.45 4.26
C LEU A 276 -23.12 12.49 5.48
N GLY A 277 -23.97 13.52 5.54
CA GLY A 277 -25.02 13.58 6.55
C GLY A 277 -26.01 12.42 6.43
N SER A 278 -26.66 12.03 7.53
CA SER A 278 -27.57 10.87 7.58
C SER A 278 -28.74 10.94 6.59
N GLY A 279 -29.20 12.14 6.22
CA GLY A 279 -30.22 12.36 5.18
C GLY A 279 -29.69 12.35 3.74
N HIS A 280 -28.39 12.11 3.56
CA HIS A 280 -27.69 12.25 2.29
C HIS A 280 -26.84 11.02 1.93
N LEU A 281 -27.04 9.89 2.60
CA LEU A 281 -26.29 8.66 2.33
C LEU A 281 -26.46 8.22 0.87
N ALA A 282 -25.37 7.75 0.28
CA ALA A 282 -25.45 7.05 -1.00
C ALA A 282 -25.86 5.60 -0.81
N GLN A 283 -26.46 5.01 -1.83
CA GLN A 283 -26.89 3.62 -1.86
C GLN A 283 -26.24 2.86 -3.02
N GLY A 284 -25.77 1.65 -2.71
CA GLY A 284 -25.13 0.76 -3.67
C GLY A 284 -23.74 1.23 -4.09
N SER A 285 -23.06 0.39 -4.88
CA SER A 285 -21.68 0.60 -5.34
C SER A 285 -21.58 1.41 -6.65
N GLY A 286 -22.67 2.04 -7.10
CA GLY A 286 -22.75 2.69 -8.41
C GLY A 286 -22.43 4.18 -8.44
N MET A 287 -21.48 4.65 -7.64
CA MET A 287 -21.07 6.07 -7.58
C MET A 287 -19.85 6.35 -8.45
N VAL A 288 -19.75 7.59 -8.92
CA VAL A 288 -18.62 8.07 -9.74
C VAL A 288 -18.21 9.47 -9.32
N MET A 289 -16.92 9.79 -9.46
CA MET A 289 -16.45 11.18 -9.46
C MET A 289 -16.17 11.65 -10.88
N TYR A 290 -16.66 12.84 -11.21
CA TYR A 290 -16.46 13.46 -12.51
C TYR A 290 -16.45 14.98 -12.38
N LYS A 291 -15.43 15.64 -12.93
CA LYS A 291 -15.32 17.12 -12.93
C LYS A 291 -15.49 17.68 -11.51
N ASN A 292 -14.74 17.13 -10.55
CA ASN A 292 -14.73 17.56 -9.16
C ASN A 292 -16.08 17.44 -8.43
N ASN A 293 -16.97 16.58 -8.92
CA ASN A 293 -18.25 16.29 -8.30
C ASN A 293 -18.41 14.79 -8.08
N LEU A 294 -18.96 14.41 -6.93
CA LEU A 294 -19.38 13.06 -6.64
C LEU A 294 -20.85 12.90 -7.04
N TYR A 295 -21.13 11.88 -7.84
CA TYR A 295 -22.47 11.51 -8.27
C TYR A 295 -22.83 10.15 -7.71
N TYR A 296 -24.04 10.02 -7.13
CA TYR A 296 -24.49 8.76 -6.56
C TYR A 296 -26.02 8.65 -6.51
N ASN A 297 -26.51 7.41 -6.33
CA ASN A 297 -27.92 7.17 -6.03
C ASN A 297 -28.21 7.48 -4.56
N LEU A 298 -29.14 8.40 -4.32
CA LEU A 298 -29.59 8.75 -2.98
C LEU A 298 -30.37 7.59 -2.34
N ARG A 299 -30.01 7.28 -1.11
CA ARG A 299 -30.68 6.29 -0.24
C ARG A 299 -32.20 6.29 -0.38
N ASP A 300 -32.75 5.07 -0.46
CA ASP A 300 -34.18 4.79 -0.48
C ASP A 300 -34.96 5.55 -1.57
N SER A 301 -34.31 5.89 -2.69
CA SER A 301 -34.91 6.68 -3.75
C SER A 301 -34.33 6.35 -5.12
N ARG A 302 -34.98 6.84 -6.17
CA ARG A 302 -34.46 6.86 -7.55
C ARG A 302 -33.77 8.18 -7.93
N ASN A 303 -33.41 8.98 -6.92
CA ASN A 303 -32.77 10.27 -7.17
C ASN A 303 -31.26 10.08 -7.34
N ILE A 304 -30.69 10.81 -8.30
CA ILE A 304 -29.26 11.03 -8.43
C ILE A 304 -28.92 12.31 -7.69
N ARG A 305 -27.86 12.27 -6.88
CA ARG A 305 -27.35 13.42 -6.14
C ARG A 305 -25.95 13.76 -6.63
N LYS A 306 -25.71 15.06 -6.83
CA LYS A 306 -24.43 15.67 -7.17
C LYS A 306 -23.92 16.46 -5.97
N VAL A 307 -22.72 16.14 -5.51
CA VAL A 307 -22.04 16.79 -4.37
C VAL A 307 -20.72 17.37 -4.86
N ASP A 308 -20.47 18.63 -4.51
CA ASP A 308 -19.17 19.26 -4.71
C ASP A 308 -18.19 18.68 -3.70
N ILE A 309 -17.09 18.12 -4.18
CA ILE A 309 -16.23 17.30 -3.35
C ILE A 309 -15.18 18.10 -2.55
N ASP A 310 -15.06 19.40 -2.80
CA ASP A 310 -14.18 20.28 -2.02
C ASP A 310 -14.91 20.83 -0.81
N THR A 311 -16.17 21.21 -1.00
CA THR A 311 -17.04 21.74 0.05
C THR A 311 -17.85 20.66 0.75
N ASN A 312 -17.94 19.46 0.17
CA ASN A 312 -18.88 18.41 0.54
C ASN A 312 -20.35 18.87 0.52
N GLY A 313 -20.64 19.93 -0.25
CA GLY A 313 -21.94 20.57 -0.35
C GLY A 313 -22.81 19.93 -1.43
N ILE A 314 -24.11 19.81 -1.16
CA ILE A 314 -25.08 19.32 -2.14
C ILE A 314 -25.27 20.38 -3.21
N VAL A 315 -24.96 20.03 -4.46
CA VAL A 315 -25.12 20.92 -5.61
C VAL A 315 -26.50 20.74 -6.23
N LEU A 316 -26.90 19.48 -6.47
CA LEU A 316 -28.15 19.17 -7.13
C LEU A 316 -28.67 17.79 -6.72
N THR A 317 -29.99 17.63 -6.70
CA THR A 317 -30.66 16.33 -6.63
C THR A 317 -31.70 16.28 -7.73
N LYS A 318 -31.74 15.20 -8.50
CA LYS A 318 -32.68 15.03 -9.61
C LYS A 318 -33.20 13.59 -9.64
N GLU A 319 -34.50 13.45 -9.88
CA GLU A 319 -35.12 12.15 -10.11
C GLU A 319 -34.68 11.56 -11.44
N LEU A 320 -34.30 10.28 -11.45
CA LEU A 320 -34.10 9.51 -12.68
C LEU A 320 -35.46 8.88 -13.09
N PRO A 321 -36.10 9.37 -14.18
CA PRO A 321 -37.47 8.97 -14.50
C PRO A 321 -37.62 7.46 -14.72
N GLY A 322 -38.65 6.89 -14.08
CA GLY A 322 -39.02 5.48 -14.23
C GLY A 322 -38.05 4.46 -13.60
N ALA A 323 -36.90 4.91 -13.05
CA ALA A 323 -35.92 4.00 -12.50
C ALA A 323 -36.46 3.23 -11.28
N ALA A 324 -36.32 1.92 -11.32
CA ALA A 324 -36.53 1.08 -10.16
C ALA A 324 -35.41 1.33 -9.14
N PHE A 325 -35.73 1.15 -7.86
CA PHE A 325 -34.80 1.36 -6.75
C PHE A 325 -35.20 0.44 -5.59
N ASN A 326 -34.37 0.40 -4.54
CA ASN A 326 -34.55 -0.45 -3.36
C ASN A 326 -34.47 -1.95 -3.65
N ASN A 327 -33.39 -2.33 -4.32
CA ASN A 327 -33.03 -3.70 -4.65
C ASN A 327 -34.07 -4.43 -5.50
N ARG A 328 -34.79 -3.67 -6.33
CA ARG A 328 -35.81 -4.18 -7.24
C ARG A 328 -35.19 -4.83 -8.48
N PHE A 329 -34.17 -4.19 -9.06
CA PHE A 329 -33.42 -4.68 -10.22
C PHE A 329 -31.91 -4.40 -10.04
N SER A 330 -31.34 -4.92 -8.96
CA SER A 330 -29.89 -4.91 -8.72
C SER A 330 -29.18 -5.99 -9.54
N TYR A 331 -27.87 -5.85 -9.71
CA TYR A 331 -27.05 -6.86 -10.38
C TYR A 331 -26.95 -8.16 -9.54
N SER A 332 -26.49 -9.23 -10.18
CA SER A 332 -26.22 -10.52 -9.55
C SER A 332 -25.06 -10.42 -8.56
N GLY A 333 -25.29 -10.79 -7.31
CA GLY A 333 -24.26 -10.80 -6.26
C GLY A 333 -23.93 -9.45 -5.64
N THR A 334 -24.46 -8.34 -6.17
CA THR A 334 -24.20 -6.97 -5.66
C THR A 334 -25.53 -6.25 -5.40
N PRO A 335 -26.16 -6.49 -4.23
CA PRO A 335 -27.47 -5.94 -3.91
C PRO A 335 -27.42 -4.41 -3.77
N TRP A 336 -28.59 -3.78 -3.86
CA TRP A 336 -28.79 -2.34 -3.68
C TRP A 336 -28.15 -1.44 -4.75
N GLN A 337 -27.66 -2.02 -5.85
CA GLN A 337 -27.10 -1.31 -7.00
C GLN A 337 -28.10 -1.29 -8.16
N ASP A 338 -29.31 -0.79 -7.92
CA ASP A 338 -30.34 -0.65 -8.96
C ASP A 338 -29.97 0.42 -9.99
N ILE A 339 -29.35 1.51 -9.53
CA ILE A 339 -28.86 2.63 -10.33
C ILE A 339 -27.35 2.66 -10.22
N ASP A 340 -26.69 2.63 -11.36
CA ASP A 340 -25.25 2.52 -11.50
C ASP A 340 -24.76 3.62 -12.45
N LEU A 341 -23.99 4.56 -11.93
CA LEU A 341 -23.51 5.69 -12.71
C LEU A 341 -22.20 5.33 -13.40
N ALA A 342 -22.01 5.86 -14.61
CA ALA A 342 -20.81 5.61 -15.38
C ALA A 342 -20.32 6.90 -16.05
N VAL A 343 -19.03 6.96 -16.31
CA VAL A 343 -18.39 8.05 -17.07
C VAL A 343 -17.61 7.43 -18.21
N ASP A 344 -17.82 7.96 -19.41
CA ASP A 344 -17.03 7.62 -20.58
C ASP A 344 -16.51 8.91 -21.25
N GLU A 345 -15.90 8.78 -22.43
CA GLU A 345 -15.38 9.88 -23.24
C GLU A 345 -16.44 10.93 -23.60
N SER A 346 -17.72 10.54 -23.63
CA SER A 346 -18.85 11.44 -23.91
C SER A 346 -19.44 12.08 -22.65
N GLY A 347 -19.04 11.67 -21.45
CA GLY A 347 -19.44 12.25 -20.16
C GLY A 347 -20.25 11.31 -19.27
N LEU A 348 -21.26 11.83 -18.58
CA LEU A 348 -22.00 11.11 -17.54
C LEU A 348 -23.15 10.24 -18.09
N TRP A 349 -23.35 9.08 -17.49
CA TRP A 349 -24.40 8.11 -17.81
C TRP A 349 -25.02 7.52 -16.54
N ALA A 350 -26.23 6.98 -16.68
CA ALA A 350 -26.86 6.10 -15.71
C ALA A 350 -27.25 4.77 -16.37
N ILE A 351 -26.95 3.67 -15.69
CA ILE A 351 -27.30 2.29 -16.03
C ILE A 351 -28.28 1.82 -14.95
N TYR A 352 -29.50 1.45 -15.34
CA TYR A 352 -30.57 1.12 -14.42
C TYR A 352 -31.57 0.17 -15.08
N ALA A 353 -32.70 -0.09 -14.45
CA ALA A 353 -33.82 -0.78 -15.07
C ALA A 353 -35.14 -0.17 -14.61
N THR A 354 -36.21 -0.42 -15.37
CA THR A 354 -37.57 0.07 -15.08
C THR A 354 -38.58 -1.09 -15.09
N GLU A 355 -39.74 -0.90 -14.47
CA GLU A 355 -40.83 -1.88 -14.58
C GLU A 355 -41.29 -2.05 -16.04
N GLU A 356 -41.31 -0.96 -16.83
CA GLU A 356 -41.67 -0.98 -18.25
C GLU A 356 -40.69 -1.80 -19.10
N SER A 357 -39.40 -1.75 -18.77
CA SER A 357 -38.37 -2.58 -19.39
C SER A 357 -38.39 -4.04 -18.92
N THR A 358 -39.30 -4.39 -18.00
CA THR A 358 -39.38 -5.72 -17.35
C THR A 358 -38.06 -6.15 -16.68
N GLY A 359 -37.26 -5.18 -16.22
CA GLY A 359 -35.96 -5.42 -15.58
C GLY A 359 -34.77 -5.51 -16.55
N ASN A 360 -34.96 -5.27 -17.84
CA ASN A 360 -33.85 -5.10 -18.78
C ASN A 360 -33.06 -3.82 -18.47
N ILE A 361 -31.76 -3.85 -18.79
CA ILE A 361 -30.89 -2.70 -18.61
C ILE A 361 -31.38 -1.55 -19.50
N VAL A 362 -31.55 -0.40 -18.89
CA VAL A 362 -31.79 0.90 -19.50
C VAL A 362 -30.57 1.76 -19.26
N ILE A 363 -30.05 2.37 -20.31
CA ILE A 363 -28.95 3.34 -20.22
C ILE A 363 -29.45 4.71 -20.62
N SER A 364 -29.10 5.72 -19.83
CA SER A 364 -29.46 7.12 -20.11
C SER A 364 -28.22 8.00 -20.09
N LYS A 365 -28.10 8.84 -21.11
CA LYS A 365 -27.11 9.92 -21.15
C LYS A 365 -27.62 11.06 -20.28
N LEU A 366 -26.78 11.54 -19.37
CA LEU A 366 -27.15 12.60 -18.44
C LEU A 366 -26.37 13.89 -18.72
N ASN A 367 -27.08 15.00 -18.67
CA ASN A 367 -26.45 16.31 -18.65
C ASN A 367 -25.75 16.54 -17.30
N GLU A 368 -24.44 16.76 -17.28
CA GLU A 368 -23.67 16.82 -16.01
C GLU A 368 -23.98 18.05 -15.14
N THR A 369 -24.57 19.09 -15.76
CA THR A 369 -24.94 20.34 -15.08
C THR A 369 -26.30 20.24 -14.44
N THR A 370 -27.30 19.73 -15.18
CA THR A 370 -28.70 19.70 -14.74
C THR A 370 -29.20 18.33 -14.26
N LEU A 371 -28.40 17.26 -14.44
CA LEU A 371 -28.79 15.86 -14.23
C LEU A 371 -30.02 15.42 -15.03
N SER A 372 -30.42 16.18 -16.04
CA SER A 372 -31.55 15.81 -16.89
C SER A 372 -31.14 14.72 -17.87
N VAL A 373 -32.08 13.83 -18.16
CA VAL A 373 -31.88 12.79 -19.18
C VAL A 373 -31.88 13.45 -20.55
N GLU A 374 -30.79 13.28 -21.30
CA GLU A 374 -30.65 13.78 -22.66
C GLU A 374 -31.18 12.77 -23.68
N LYS A 375 -30.90 11.49 -23.46
CA LYS A 375 -31.36 10.38 -24.28
C LYS A 375 -31.33 9.07 -23.51
N THR A 376 -32.25 8.16 -23.83
CA THR A 376 -32.40 6.86 -23.20
C THR A 376 -32.43 5.74 -24.23
N TRP A 377 -31.85 4.60 -23.88
CA TRP A 377 -31.86 3.37 -24.66
C TRP A 377 -32.27 2.21 -23.77
N VAL A 378 -33.17 1.38 -24.27
CA VAL A 378 -33.61 0.14 -23.61
C VAL A 378 -32.90 -1.02 -24.30
N THR A 379 -32.20 -1.84 -23.52
CA THR A 379 -31.43 -2.98 -24.03
C THR A 379 -32.23 -4.28 -23.91
N GLY A 380 -31.71 -5.37 -24.50
CA GLY A 380 -32.27 -6.72 -24.37
C GLY A 380 -31.76 -7.51 -23.17
N GLN A 381 -30.85 -6.96 -22.37
CA GLN A 381 -30.17 -7.69 -21.29
C GLN A 381 -30.86 -7.50 -19.94
N TYR A 382 -31.31 -8.58 -19.32
CA TYR A 382 -31.87 -8.56 -17.97
C TYR A 382 -30.80 -8.15 -16.93
N LYS A 383 -31.02 -7.05 -16.19
CA LYS A 383 -30.03 -6.46 -15.29
C LYS A 383 -29.62 -7.40 -14.15
N PRO A 384 -30.54 -8.10 -13.45
CA PRO A 384 -30.17 -9.06 -12.41
C PRO A 384 -29.42 -10.31 -12.89
N ALA A 385 -29.32 -10.54 -14.20
CA ALA A 385 -28.47 -11.61 -14.76
C ALA A 385 -27.03 -11.16 -15.04
N ALA A 386 -26.75 -9.86 -15.05
CA ALA A 386 -25.39 -9.32 -15.13
C ALA A 386 -24.81 -9.15 -13.72
N SER A 387 -23.51 -9.32 -13.55
CA SER A 387 -22.79 -9.05 -12.29
C SER A 387 -22.42 -7.58 -12.15
N ASN A 388 -22.16 -6.88 -13.26
CA ASN A 388 -21.86 -5.46 -13.30
C ASN A 388 -21.95 -4.94 -14.75
N ALA A 389 -21.77 -3.64 -14.97
CA ALA A 389 -21.63 -3.07 -16.30
C ALA A 389 -20.85 -1.76 -16.30
N PHE A 390 -20.31 -1.38 -17.46
CA PHE A 390 -19.63 -0.11 -17.67
C PHE A 390 -19.83 0.39 -19.11
N ILE A 391 -19.52 1.65 -19.39
CA ILE A 391 -19.68 2.24 -20.72
C ILE A 391 -18.32 2.73 -21.21
N VAL A 392 -18.00 2.43 -22.47
CA VAL A 392 -16.85 3.00 -23.19
C VAL A 392 -17.32 3.50 -24.53
N CYS A 393 -17.06 4.78 -24.85
CA CYS A 393 -17.42 5.39 -26.14
C CYS A 393 -18.89 5.24 -26.57
N GLY A 394 -19.81 5.27 -25.62
CA GLY A 394 -21.25 5.07 -25.83
C GLY A 394 -21.64 3.60 -26.07
N VAL A 395 -20.77 2.65 -25.78
CA VAL A 395 -21.07 1.22 -25.83
C VAL A 395 -21.12 0.70 -24.40
N LEU A 396 -22.26 0.14 -24.01
CA LEU A 396 -22.43 -0.57 -22.74
C LEU A 396 -21.77 -1.95 -22.86
N TYR A 397 -21.00 -2.34 -21.86
CA TYR A 397 -20.45 -3.68 -21.68
C TYR A 397 -20.94 -4.24 -20.36
N ALA A 398 -21.65 -5.37 -20.38
CA ALA A 398 -22.11 -6.05 -19.17
C ALA A 398 -21.29 -7.30 -18.90
N THR A 399 -20.98 -7.52 -17.62
CA THR A 399 -20.18 -8.64 -17.15
C THR A 399 -21.06 -9.70 -16.48
N LYS A 400 -20.59 -10.94 -16.45
CA LYS A 400 -21.15 -11.99 -15.60
C LYS A 400 -20.06 -12.88 -15.04
N THR A 401 -20.35 -13.52 -13.93
CA THR A 401 -19.43 -14.42 -13.25
C THR A 401 -19.41 -15.79 -13.93
N ILE A 402 -18.21 -16.29 -14.28
CA ILE A 402 -18.02 -17.66 -14.78
C ILE A 402 -17.68 -18.57 -13.59
N THR A 403 -16.70 -18.16 -12.79
CA THR A 403 -16.24 -18.88 -11.59
C THR A 403 -15.92 -17.88 -10.48
N THR A 404 -15.61 -18.37 -9.28
CA THR A 404 -15.19 -17.52 -8.16
C THR A 404 -13.90 -16.72 -8.44
N ARG A 405 -13.14 -17.05 -9.50
CA ARG A 405 -11.90 -16.35 -9.91
C ARG A 405 -11.92 -15.84 -11.34
N GLN A 406 -13.06 -15.94 -12.04
CA GLN A 406 -13.15 -15.54 -13.44
C GLN A 406 -14.50 -14.88 -13.75
N GLU A 407 -14.42 -13.77 -14.46
CA GLU A 407 -15.55 -13.00 -14.99
C GLU A 407 -15.47 -13.02 -16.52
N GLU A 408 -16.55 -12.69 -17.21
CA GLU A 408 -16.49 -12.33 -18.63
C GLU A 408 -17.37 -11.14 -18.96
N ILE A 409 -16.93 -10.32 -19.90
CA ILE A 409 -17.84 -9.46 -20.65
C ILE A 409 -18.59 -10.35 -21.62
N PHE A 410 -19.91 -10.46 -21.45
CA PHE A 410 -20.75 -11.39 -22.22
C PHE A 410 -21.76 -10.70 -23.14
N TYR A 411 -21.94 -9.40 -22.95
CA TYR A 411 -22.95 -8.62 -23.65
C TYR A 411 -22.45 -7.21 -23.89
N MET A 412 -22.77 -6.67 -25.06
CA MET A 412 -22.59 -5.25 -25.35
C MET A 412 -23.82 -4.65 -26.03
N TYR A 413 -24.02 -3.35 -25.85
CA TYR A 413 -25.05 -2.56 -26.54
C TYR A 413 -24.42 -1.26 -27.06
N ASP A 414 -24.48 -1.04 -28.37
CA ASP A 414 -23.96 0.17 -29.01
C ASP A 414 -25.08 1.22 -29.19
N THR A 415 -24.95 2.36 -28.51
CA THR A 415 -25.95 3.45 -28.54
C THR A 415 -26.04 4.18 -29.87
N LYS A 416 -25.05 4.04 -30.76
CA LYS A 416 -25.04 4.65 -32.09
C LYS A 416 -25.83 3.82 -33.08
N THR A 417 -25.64 2.50 -33.05
CA THR A 417 -26.34 1.56 -33.94
C THR A 417 -27.66 1.06 -33.35
N ASN A 418 -27.88 1.25 -32.05
CA ASN A 418 -28.99 0.68 -31.27
C ASN A 418 -29.05 -0.85 -31.37
N GLN A 419 -27.90 -1.50 -31.46
CA GLN A 419 -27.79 -2.95 -31.57
C GLN A 419 -27.15 -3.53 -30.33
N ASP A 420 -27.68 -4.67 -29.91
CA ASP A 420 -27.05 -5.51 -28.92
C ASP A 420 -26.35 -6.72 -29.53
N THR A 421 -25.29 -7.17 -28.85
CA THR A 421 -24.48 -8.30 -29.32
C THR A 421 -23.98 -9.10 -28.14
N LYS A 422 -24.08 -10.42 -28.25
CA LYS A 422 -23.44 -11.34 -27.32
C LYS A 422 -21.96 -11.47 -27.70
N ILE A 423 -21.09 -11.29 -26.72
CA ILE A 423 -19.64 -11.39 -26.87
C ILE A 423 -19.09 -12.32 -25.77
N SER A 424 -17.80 -12.63 -25.80
CA SER A 424 -17.15 -13.34 -24.71
C SER A 424 -15.70 -12.85 -24.60
N ILE A 425 -15.44 -12.07 -23.56
CA ILE A 425 -14.10 -11.58 -23.22
C ILE A 425 -13.86 -11.98 -21.76
N PRO A 426 -13.26 -13.15 -21.51
CA PRO A 426 -12.99 -13.63 -20.16
C PRO A 426 -11.82 -12.88 -19.54
N PHE A 427 -11.90 -12.62 -18.24
CA PHE A 427 -10.82 -12.02 -17.45
C PHE A 427 -10.80 -12.57 -16.03
N LYS A 428 -9.62 -12.57 -15.40
CA LYS A 428 -9.45 -13.08 -14.04
C LYS A 428 -9.88 -12.04 -13.02
N LYS A 429 -10.39 -12.48 -11.88
CA LYS A 429 -10.66 -11.65 -10.71
C LYS A 429 -10.03 -12.24 -9.47
N VAL A 430 -9.79 -11.39 -8.48
CA VAL A 430 -9.10 -11.78 -7.25
C VAL A 430 -10.08 -12.37 -6.26
N MET A 431 -11.28 -11.84 -6.10
CA MET A 431 -12.32 -12.38 -5.22
C MET A 431 -13.63 -12.61 -5.99
N GLU A 432 -14.60 -13.24 -5.34
CA GLU A 432 -15.82 -13.73 -6.00
C GLU A 432 -16.71 -12.60 -6.54
N TYR A 433 -16.88 -11.50 -5.81
CA TYR A 433 -17.84 -10.46 -6.21
C TYR A 433 -17.15 -9.16 -6.64
N LEU A 434 -17.45 -8.71 -7.86
CA LEU A 434 -17.08 -7.38 -8.35
C LEU A 434 -18.17 -6.39 -7.94
N HIS A 435 -18.01 -5.77 -6.78
CA HIS A 435 -19.01 -4.87 -6.20
C HIS A 435 -19.19 -3.58 -6.99
N GLY A 436 -18.13 -3.05 -7.61
CA GLY A 436 -18.24 -1.86 -8.45
C GLY A 436 -17.17 -1.88 -9.53
N ILE A 437 -17.52 -1.41 -10.74
CA ILE A 437 -16.62 -1.26 -11.89
C ILE A 437 -16.75 0.16 -12.43
N ASN A 438 -15.69 0.95 -12.33
CA ASN A 438 -15.62 2.30 -12.87
C ASN A 438 -14.62 2.38 -14.01
N TYR A 439 -15.08 2.67 -15.22
CA TYR A 439 -14.20 2.97 -16.34
C TYR A 439 -13.63 4.40 -16.21
N ASN A 440 -12.34 4.57 -16.49
CA ASN A 440 -11.70 5.88 -16.56
C ASN A 440 -11.18 6.12 -17.99
N PRO A 441 -11.78 7.08 -18.74
CA PRO A 441 -11.37 7.35 -20.13
C PRO A 441 -9.92 7.84 -20.31
N PRO A 442 -9.38 8.76 -19.48
CA PRO A 442 -8.01 9.23 -19.66
C PRO A 442 -6.91 8.17 -19.60
N ASP A 443 -7.10 7.05 -18.93
CA ASP A 443 -6.10 5.98 -18.83
C ASP A 443 -6.57 4.62 -19.37
N HIS A 444 -7.82 4.54 -19.85
CA HIS A 444 -8.45 3.34 -20.37
C HIS A 444 -8.41 2.16 -19.38
N LYS A 445 -8.56 2.43 -18.08
CA LYS A 445 -8.59 1.39 -17.04
C LYS A 445 -9.98 1.18 -16.48
N LEU A 446 -10.23 -0.05 -16.04
CA LEU A 446 -11.32 -0.35 -15.12
C LEU A 446 -10.79 -0.28 -13.68
N TYR A 447 -11.47 0.50 -12.84
CA TYR A 447 -11.26 0.59 -11.41
C TYR A 447 -12.33 -0.25 -10.72
N VAL A 448 -11.92 -1.38 -10.16
CA VAL A 448 -12.82 -2.43 -9.69
C VAL A 448 -12.70 -2.63 -8.19
N TYR A 449 -13.83 -2.59 -7.49
CA TYR A 449 -13.92 -2.92 -6.07
C TYR A 449 -14.30 -4.39 -5.92
N ASN A 450 -13.38 -5.24 -5.46
CA ASN A 450 -13.55 -6.69 -5.45
C ASN A 450 -13.37 -7.25 -4.03
N ASP A 451 -14.49 -7.50 -3.34
CA ASP A 451 -14.57 -7.90 -1.92
C ASP A 451 -13.57 -7.17 -1.00
N GLY A 452 -13.54 -5.84 -1.08
CA GLY A 452 -12.69 -4.98 -0.27
C GLY A 452 -11.33 -4.64 -0.89
N TYR A 453 -10.91 -5.32 -1.96
CA TYR A 453 -9.69 -4.98 -2.71
C TYR A 453 -9.98 -3.94 -3.79
N LEU A 454 -9.05 -3.01 -3.94
CA LEU A 454 -9.01 -2.03 -5.02
C LEU A 454 -8.14 -2.61 -6.15
N ILE A 455 -8.74 -2.89 -7.30
CA ILE A 455 -8.09 -3.58 -8.42
C ILE A 455 -8.22 -2.76 -9.70
N THR A 456 -7.16 -2.67 -10.49
CA THR A 456 -7.23 -2.10 -11.84
C THR A 456 -7.06 -3.16 -12.92
N TYR A 457 -7.68 -2.90 -14.06
CA TYR A 457 -7.46 -3.64 -15.30
C TYR A 457 -7.19 -2.67 -16.45
N ASP A 458 -6.20 -2.99 -17.29
CA ASP A 458 -5.97 -2.30 -18.55
C ASP A 458 -6.91 -2.84 -19.63
N LEU A 459 -7.59 -1.93 -20.33
CA LEU A 459 -8.38 -2.28 -21.50
C LEU A 459 -7.56 -2.21 -22.78
N SER A 460 -7.70 -3.24 -23.61
CA SER A 460 -7.18 -3.25 -24.99
C SER A 460 -8.33 -3.15 -25.97
N PHE A 461 -8.16 -2.38 -27.03
CA PHE A 461 -9.21 -2.14 -28.01
C PHE A 461 -8.81 -2.65 -29.40
N TYR A 462 -9.81 -3.04 -30.18
CA TYR A 462 -9.60 -3.23 -31.60
C TYR A 462 -9.18 -1.91 -32.26
N PRO A 463 -8.44 -1.95 -33.37
CA PRO A 463 -8.21 -0.77 -34.18
C PRO A 463 -9.53 -0.18 -34.69
N LYS A 464 -9.59 1.14 -34.81
CA LYS A 464 -10.73 1.80 -35.44
C LYS A 464 -10.71 1.50 -36.93
N ASN A 465 -11.72 0.77 -37.43
CA ASN A 465 -11.87 0.57 -38.86
C ASN A 465 -12.18 1.93 -39.51
N THR A 466 -11.30 2.40 -40.41
CA THR A 466 -11.48 3.67 -41.14
C THR A 466 -12.50 3.61 -42.27
N ASN A 467 -13.22 2.49 -42.42
CA ASN A 467 -14.11 2.21 -43.56
C ASN A 467 -15.53 1.80 -43.13
N SER A 468 -16.17 2.56 -42.23
CA SER A 468 -17.61 2.40 -41.95
C SER A 468 -18.24 3.73 -41.58
#